data_AF-A0A8X6T0P9-F1
#
_entry.id   AF-A0A8X6T0P9-F1
#
_cell.length_a   1.000
_cell.length_b   1.000
_cell.length_c   1.000
_cell.angle_alpha   90.00
_cell.angle_beta   90.00
_cell.angle_gamma   90.00
#
_symmetry.space_group_name_H-M   'P 1'
#
loop_
_entity.id
_entity.type
_entity.pdbx_description
1 polymer ?
#
loop_
_entity_poly.entity_id
_entity_poly.type
_entity_poly.pdbx_seq_one_letter_code
_entity_poly.pdbx_strand_id
1 'polypeptide(L)'
;MDGSEKITSLVIGKSAKPRCFKGINSFPTKYRSNTKAWKTTELFNEWLVSLNSDMKREKRHILLFLDNCTVHNNAPPLSNVKLQFSLSTSKLQPLDQGIIHNFKTFYRREVVKRVLDNLENQQNVTTISILTALIMIDKAWRAVTPLTIHSCFKKSGRTRFDV
;
A
#
# COMPACT_ATOMS: atom_id res chain seq x y z
N MET A 1 -1.37 -20.46 -3.87
CA MET A 1 -0.92 -19.20 -3.24
C MET A 1 -1.91 -18.85 -2.13
N ASP A 2 -1.45 -18.49 -0.92
CA ASP A 2 -2.31 -18.35 0.27
C ASP A 2 -2.83 -16.92 0.52
N GLY A 3 -2.56 -16.01 -0.43
CA GLY A 3 -2.97 -14.60 -0.38
C GLY A 3 -2.14 -13.72 0.57
N SER A 4 -1.05 -14.25 1.15
CA SER A 4 -0.26 -13.54 2.16
C SER A 4 0.84 -12.62 1.60
N GLU A 5 1.05 -12.65 0.28
CA GLU A 5 2.06 -11.84 -0.40
C GLU A 5 1.74 -10.34 -0.30
N LYS A 6 2.80 -9.55 -0.16
CA LYS A 6 2.72 -8.09 -0.04
C LYS A 6 3.36 -7.42 -1.25
N ILE A 7 2.57 -6.61 -1.96
CA ILE A 7 3.07 -5.70 -3.00
C ILE A 7 3.65 -4.45 -2.33
N THR A 8 4.73 -3.89 -2.88
CA THR A 8 5.31 -2.63 -2.41
C THR A 8 4.29 -1.49 -2.46
N SER A 9 4.14 -0.76 -1.36
CA SER A 9 3.21 0.37 -1.24
C SER A 9 3.52 1.48 -2.26
N LEU A 10 2.46 2.01 -2.86
CA LEU A 10 2.49 3.24 -3.65
C LEU A 10 2.02 4.42 -2.81
N VAL A 11 2.87 5.43 -2.65
CA VAL A 11 2.57 6.65 -1.91
C VAL A 11 2.40 7.81 -2.89
N ILE A 12 1.30 8.55 -2.76
CA ILE A 12 1.02 9.73 -3.58
C ILE A 12 1.20 10.97 -2.70
N GLY A 13 2.09 11.87 -3.11
CA GLY A 13 2.28 13.17 -2.44
C GLY A 13 1.99 14.35 -3.36
N LYS A 14 2.14 15.57 -2.82
CA LYS A 14 1.86 16.80 -3.57
C LYS A 14 2.97 17.20 -4.55
N SER A 15 4.21 17.16 -4.09
CA SER A 15 5.37 17.62 -4.86
C SER A 15 6.01 16.47 -5.62
N ALA A 16 6.30 16.66 -6.90
CA ALA A 16 7.05 15.67 -7.70
C ALA A 16 8.47 15.43 -7.17
N LYS A 17 9.10 16.49 -6.64
CA LYS A 17 10.47 16.45 -6.11
C LYS A 17 10.53 17.20 -4.77
N PRO A 18 10.06 16.56 -3.68
CA PRO A 18 10.22 17.12 -2.34
C PRO A 18 11.69 17.43 -2.05
N ARG A 19 11.97 18.51 -1.31
CA ARG A 19 13.37 18.89 -0.96
C ARG A 19 14.12 17.75 -0.26
N CYS A 20 13.42 16.97 0.57
CA CYS A 20 13.98 15.81 1.27
C CYS A 20 14.40 14.64 0.35
N PHE A 21 14.13 14.69 -0.96
CA PHE A 21 14.57 13.66 -1.91
C PHE A 21 15.91 14.01 -2.59
N LYS A 22 16.45 15.21 -2.37
CA LYS A 22 17.71 15.63 -2.99
C LYS A 22 18.84 14.69 -2.58
N GLY A 23 19.52 14.10 -3.59
CA GLY A 23 20.63 13.16 -3.36
C GLY A 23 20.21 11.73 -3.01
N ILE A 24 18.91 11.42 -3.04
CA ILE A 24 18.39 10.07 -2.76
C ILE A 24 18.09 9.36 -4.07
N ASN A 25 18.75 8.22 -4.30
CA ASN A 25 18.64 7.44 -5.55
C ASN A 25 17.69 6.24 -5.45
N SER A 26 17.30 5.84 -4.23
CA SER A 26 16.45 4.67 -4.00
C SER A 26 15.48 4.93 -2.85
N PHE A 27 14.23 4.51 -3.02
CA PHE A 27 13.19 4.60 -1.99
C PHE A 27 12.66 3.21 -1.68
N PRO A 28 12.28 2.94 -0.42
CA PRO A 28 11.72 1.64 -0.04
C PRO A 28 10.26 1.46 -0.50
N THR A 29 9.60 2.55 -0.91
CA THR A 29 8.23 2.55 -1.44
C THR A 29 8.19 3.23 -2.81
N LYS A 30 7.17 2.90 -3.62
CA LYS A 30 6.92 3.61 -4.88
C LYS A 30 6.34 4.98 -4.56
N TYR A 31 6.82 6.04 -5.21
CA TYR A 31 6.29 7.40 -5.04
C TYR A 31 5.74 7.96 -6.35
N ARG A 32 4.59 8.63 -6.27
CA ARG A 32 4.00 9.44 -7.33
C ARG A 32 3.55 10.77 -6.78
N SER A 33 3.43 11.77 -7.63
CA SER A 33 2.94 13.09 -7.23
C SER A 33 1.67 13.47 -7.99
N ASN A 34 0.74 14.09 -7.27
CA ASN A 34 -0.42 14.75 -7.83
C ASN A 34 -0.67 16.04 -7.03
N THR A 35 -1.12 17.12 -7.68
CA THR A 35 -1.31 18.44 -7.04
C THR A 35 -2.23 18.40 -5.81
N LYS A 36 -3.21 17.48 -5.80
CA LYS A 36 -4.13 17.25 -4.67
C LYS A 36 -3.66 16.16 -3.69
N ALA A 37 -2.59 15.44 -4.01
CA ALA A 37 -2.12 14.26 -3.27
C ALA A 37 -3.22 13.18 -3.07
N TRP A 38 -4.20 13.13 -3.97
CA TRP A 38 -5.26 12.14 -3.97
C TRP A 38 -5.07 11.13 -5.10
N LYS A 39 -5.65 9.95 -4.91
CA LYS A 39 -5.71 8.89 -5.92
C LYS A 39 -6.59 9.36 -7.09
N THR A 40 -6.09 9.18 -8.30
CA THR A 40 -6.85 9.44 -9.53
C THR A 40 -6.97 8.15 -10.34
N THR A 41 -7.91 8.11 -11.27
CA THR A 41 -8.09 6.98 -12.20
C THR A 41 -6.82 6.73 -13.01
N GLU A 42 -6.14 7.80 -13.45
CA GLU A 42 -4.92 7.71 -14.26
C GLU A 42 -3.79 7.04 -13.47
N LEU A 43 -3.52 7.53 -12.24
CA LEU A 43 -2.48 6.94 -11.39
C LEU A 43 -2.78 5.50 -10.99
N PHE A 44 -4.06 5.18 -10.79
CA PHE A 44 -4.49 3.83 -10.49
C PHE A 44 -4.29 2.90 -11.70
N ASN A 45 -4.64 3.34 -12.90
CA ASN A 45 -4.47 2.60 -14.14
C ASN A 45 -2.99 2.38 -14.48
N GLU A 46 -2.14 3.40 -14.33
CA GLU A 46 -0.69 3.26 -14.47
C GLU A 46 -0.14 2.19 -13.53
N TRP A 47 -0.57 2.19 -12.27
CA TRP A 47 -0.17 1.19 -11.30
C TRP A 47 -0.67 -0.21 -11.68
N LEU A 48 -1.91 -0.35 -12.16
CA LEU A 48 -2.46 -1.62 -12.63
C LEU A 48 -1.70 -2.21 -13.82
N VAL A 49 -1.33 -1.37 -14.80
CA VAL A 49 -0.56 -1.81 -15.98
C VAL A 49 0.84 -2.27 -15.57
N SER A 50 1.48 -1.55 -14.64
CA SER A 50 2.77 -1.98 -14.06
C SER A 50 2.62 -3.31 -13.34
N LEU A 51 1.60 -3.46 -12.49
CA LEU A 51 1.35 -4.70 -11.76
C LEU A 51 1.11 -5.88 -12.72
N ASN A 52 0.29 -5.69 -13.76
CA ASN A 52 0.04 -6.72 -14.77
C ASN A 52 1.30 -7.13 -15.52
N SER A 53 2.17 -6.16 -15.85
CA SER A 53 3.45 -6.44 -16.51
C SER A 53 4.39 -7.24 -15.59
N ASP A 54 4.40 -6.94 -14.29
CA ASP A 54 5.15 -7.69 -13.29
C ASP A 54 4.62 -9.13 -13.19
N MET A 55 3.30 -9.32 -13.07
CA MET A 55 2.66 -10.64 -13.03
C MET A 55 2.92 -11.45 -14.30
N LYS A 56 2.91 -10.80 -15.48
CA LYS A 56 3.24 -11.45 -16.76
C LYS A 56 4.69 -11.95 -16.78
N ARG A 57 5.63 -11.14 -16.31
CA ARG A 57 7.05 -11.52 -16.22
C ARG A 57 7.26 -12.69 -15.26
N GLU A 58 6.50 -12.72 -14.18
CA GLU A 58 6.48 -13.82 -13.20
C GLU A 58 5.68 -15.04 -13.66
N LYS A 59 5.05 -15.00 -14.85
CA LYS A 59 4.15 -16.04 -15.38
C LYS A 59 3.05 -16.42 -14.39
N ARG A 60 2.52 -15.41 -13.69
CA ARG A 60 1.53 -15.56 -12.63
C ARG A 60 0.22 -14.88 -13.01
N HIS A 61 -0.90 -15.45 -12.56
CA HIS A 61 -2.19 -14.78 -12.55
C HIS A 61 -2.60 -14.47 -11.11
N ILE A 62 -3.13 -13.26 -10.87
CA ILE A 62 -3.64 -12.86 -9.56
C ILE A 62 -5.07 -12.31 -9.64
N LEU A 63 -5.79 -12.43 -8.53
CA LEU A 63 -7.07 -11.78 -8.29
C LEU A 63 -6.87 -10.62 -7.32
N LEU A 64 -7.18 -9.40 -7.76
CA LEU A 64 -7.08 -8.19 -6.96
C LEU A 64 -8.47 -7.78 -6.46
N PHE A 65 -8.65 -7.78 -5.14
CA PHE A 65 -9.88 -7.31 -4.50
C PHE A 65 -9.84 -5.79 -4.32
N LEU A 66 -10.91 -5.12 -4.75
CA LEU A 66 -11.07 -3.67 -4.67
C LEU A 66 -12.40 -3.29 -4.03
N ASP A 67 -12.45 -2.09 -3.45
CA ASP A 67 -13.70 -1.44 -3.07
C ASP A 67 -14.40 -0.84 -4.30
N ASN A 68 -15.69 -0.53 -4.17
CA ASN A 68 -16.47 0.08 -5.24
C ASN A 68 -16.22 1.60 -5.32
N CYS A 69 -14.96 2.01 -5.48
CA CYS A 69 -14.57 3.41 -5.61
C CYS A 69 -14.52 3.83 -7.08
N THR A 70 -15.01 5.05 -7.39
CA THR A 70 -15.16 5.55 -8.77
C THR A 70 -13.85 5.60 -9.56
N VAL A 71 -12.71 5.74 -8.87
CA VAL A 71 -11.37 5.69 -9.48
C VAL A 71 -11.05 4.34 -10.13
N HIS A 72 -11.87 3.31 -9.89
CA HIS A 72 -11.70 1.97 -10.42
C HIS A 72 -12.55 1.65 -11.65
N ASN A 73 -13.49 2.53 -12.02
CA ASN A 73 -14.51 2.23 -13.02
C ASN A 73 -13.97 2.03 -14.45
N ASN A 74 -12.80 2.60 -14.75
CA ASN A 74 -12.21 2.61 -16.10
C ASN A 74 -10.87 1.85 -16.14
N ALA A 75 -10.83 0.64 -15.58
CA ALA A 75 -9.64 -0.19 -15.62
C ALA A 75 -9.30 -0.59 -17.07
N PRO A 76 -8.01 -0.54 -17.48
CA PRO A 76 -7.59 -1.01 -18.80
C PRO A 76 -7.72 -2.54 -18.91
N PRO A 77 -7.67 -3.11 -20.12
CA PRO A 77 -7.61 -4.56 -20.28
C PRO A 77 -6.33 -5.14 -19.65
N LEU A 78 -6.48 -6.16 -18.80
CA LEU A 78 -5.40 -6.83 -18.07
C LEU A 78 -5.39 -8.32 -18.42
N SER A 79 -4.20 -8.88 -18.65
CA SER A 79 -4.01 -10.28 -19.05
C SER A 79 -3.78 -11.23 -17.87
N ASN A 80 -3.15 -10.73 -16.81
CA ASN A 80 -2.62 -11.50 -15.68
C ASN A 80 -3.19 -11.03 -14.33
N VAL A 81 -3.96 -9.94 -14.32
CA VAL A 81 -4.60 -9.39 -13.12
C VAL A 81 -6.10 -9.34 -13.35
N LYS A 82 -6.85 -10.15 -12.61
CA LYS A 82 -8.32 -10.10 -12.59
C LYS A 82 -8.77 -9.19 -11.46
N LEU A 83 -9.68 -8.26 -11.75
CA LEU A 83 -10.25 -7.37 -10.74
C LEU A 83 -11.54 -7.97 -10.18
N GLN A 84 -11.66 -8.01 -8.85
CA GLN A 84 -12.89 -8.37 -8.16
C GLN A 84 -13.31 -7.21 -7.26
N PHE A 85 -14.39 -6.53 -7.65
CA PHE A 85 -15.03 -5.55 -6.79
C PHE A 85 -15.84 -6.28 -5.72
N SER A 86 -15.65 -5.87 -4.47
CA SER A 86 -16.43 -6.39 -3.36
C SER A 86 -17.41 -5.33 -2.88
N LEU A 87 -18.60 -5.79 -2.47
CA LEU A 87 -19.65 -4.94 -1.91
C LEU A 87 -19.08 -4.16 -0.72
N SER A 88 -19.59 -2.95 -0.50
CA SER A 88 -19.09 -1.95 0.47
C SER A 88 -19.19 -2.37 1.95
N THR A 89 -19.51 -3.62 2.26
CA THR A 89 -19.53 -4.09 3.64
C THR A 89 -18.11 -4.42 4.10
N SER A 90 -17.64 -3.70 5.11
CA SER A 90 -16.33 -3.92 5.74
C SER A 90 -16.09 -5.37 6.17
N LYS A 91 -17.16 -6.15 6.41
CA LYS A 91 -17.13 -7.59 6.72
C LYS A 91 -16.50 -8.43 5.61
N LEU A 92 -16.65 -8.05 4.34
CA LEU A 92 -16.19 -8.82 3.19
C LEU A 92 -14.86 -8.31 2.61
N GLN A 93 -14.35 -7.19 3.12
CA GLN A 93 -13.10 -6.57 2.67
C GLN A 93 -11.93 -7.03 3.55
N PRO A 94 -10.97 -7.83 3.03
CA PRO A 94 -9.83 -8.32 3.81
C PRO A 94 -9.00 -7.21 4.46
N LEU A 95 -8.87 -6.07 3.76
CA LEU A 95 -8.13 -4.91 4.28
C LEU A 95 -8.74 -4.37 5.57
N ASP A 96 -10.08 -4.38 5.67
CA ASP A 96 -10.83 -3.93 6.84
C ASP A 96 -10.92 -4.99 7.95
N GLN A 97 -10.55 -6.25 7.68
CA GLN A 97 -10.55 -7.34 8.67
C GLN A 97 -9.34 -7.34 9.62
N GLY A 98 -8.48 -6.33 9.55
CA GLY A 98 -7.38 -6.15 10.51
C GLY A 98 -6.06 -5.71 9.88
N ILE A 99 -5.91 -5.82 8.56
CA ILE A 99 -4.68 -5.42 7.85
C ILE A 99 -4.44 -3.91 8.02
N ILE A 100 -5.44 -3.07 7.72
CA ILE A 100 -5.34 -1.61 7.87
C ILE A 100 -5.08 -1.23 9.34
N HIS A 101 -5.77 -1.89 10.28
CA HIS A 101 -5.57 -1.64 11.69
C HIS A 101 -4.13 -1.94 12.14
N ASN A 102 -3.61 -3.13 11.81
CA ASN A 102 -2.23 -3.52 12.12
C ASN A 102 -1.22 -2.56 11.49
N PHE A 103 -1.39 -2.24 10.21
CA PHE A 103 -0.54 -1.28 9.52
C PHE A 103 -0.50 0.08 10.24
N LYS A 104 -1.66 0.65 10.59
CA LYS A 104 -1.76 1.93 11.31
C LYS A 104 -1.09 1.85 12.69
N THR A 105 -1.24 0.74 13.40
CA THR A 105 -0.60 0.51 14.70
C THR A 105 0.92 0.47 14.56
N PHE A 106 1.46 -0.26 13.59
CA PHE A 106 2.90 -0.29 13.34
C PHE A 106 3.44 1.05 12.86
N TYR A 107 2.71 1.77 12.02
CA TYR A 107 3.11 3.11 11.60
C TYR A 107 3.20 4.07 12.80
N ARG A 108 2.18 4.08 13.67
CA ARG A 108 2.20 4.89 14.91
C ARG A 108 3.36 4.52 15.82
N ARG A 109 3.69 3.23 15.94
CA ARG A 109 4.87 2.78 16.69
C ARG A 109 6.15 3.39 16.15
N GLU A 110 6.34 3.44 14.83
CA GLU A 110 7.52 4.07 14.22
C GLU A 110 7.54 5.59 14.42
N VAL A 111 6.37 6.25 14.42
CA VAL A 111 6.25 7.67 14.78
C VAL A 111 6.69 7.92 16.23
N VAL A 112 6.19 7.13 17.18
CA VAL A 112 6.56 7.25 18.61
C VAL A 112 8.05 7.03 18.82
N LYS A 113 8.63 5.99 18.21
CA LYS A 113 10.09 5.75 18.27
C LYS A 113 10.87 6.96 17.79
N ARG A 114 10.50 7.53 16.65
CA ARG A 114 11.16 8.72 16.10
C ARG A 114 11.06 9.93 17.02
N VAL A 115 9.91 10.11 17.68
CA VAL A 115 9.69 11.17 18.66
C VAL A 115 10.63 11.00 19.85
N LEU A 116 10.76 9.79 20.39
CA LEU A 116 11.69 9.48 21.48
C LEU A 116 13.15 9.73 21.05
N ASP A 117 13.56 9.22 19.89
CA ASP A 117 14.91 9.44 19.35
C ASP A 117 15.21 10.94 19.19
N ASN A 118 14.24 11.74 18.75
CA ASN A 118 14.39 13.19 18.62
C ASN A 118 14.57 13.87 19.97
N LEU A 119 13.80 13.46 20.99
CA LEU A 119 13.89 14.03 22.34
C LEU A 119 15.26 13.75 22.97
N GLU A 120 15.76 12.51 22.84
CA GLU A 120 17.09 12.13 23.34
C GLU A 120 18.22 12.92 22.66
N ASN A 121 18.07 13.21 21.36
CA ASN A 121 19.05 13.96 20.58
C ASN A 121 18.80 15.48 20.54
N GLN A 122 17.88 16.01 21.35
CA GLN A 122 17.50 17.44 21.39
C GLN A 122 17.13 18.02 20.00
N GLN A 123 16.55 17.19 19.13
CA GLN A 123 16.08 17.58 17.79
C GLN A 123 14.61 17.99 17.81
N ASN A 124 14.17 18.70 16.77
CA ASN A 124 12.77 19.08 16.62
C ASN A 124 11.87 17.82 16.51
N VAL A 125 10.98 17.67 17.49
CA VAL A 125 10.22 16.45 17.76
C VAL A 125 9.14 16.17 16.72
N THR A 126 8.62 17.19 16.03
CA THR A 126 7.34 17.08 15.31
C THR A 126 7.44 16.97 13.78
N THR A 127 8.62 17.19 13.20
CA THR A 127 8.73 17.25 11.73
C THR A 127 9.02 15.89 11.12
N ILE A 128 8.01 15.31 10.46
CA ILE A 128 8.16 14.10 9.65
C ILE A 128 8.23 14.52 8.18
N SER A 129 9.41 14.37 7.57
CA SER A 129 9.58 14.58 6.12
C SER A 129 8.87 13.49 5.32
N ILE A 130 8.56 13.75 4.04
CA ILE A 130 7.98 12.72 3.15
C ILE A 130 8.93 11.50 3.08
N LEU A 131 10.25 11.72 2.97
CA LEU A 131 11.23 10.62 2.95
C LEU A 131 11.12 9.76 4.22
N THR A 132 11.06 10.41 5.40
CA THR A 132 10.89 9.72 6.67
C THR A 132 9.57 8.94 6.70
N ALA A 133 8.48 9.53 6.21
CA ALA A 133 7.19 8.85 6.11
C ALA A 133 7.25 7.63 5.17
N LEU A 134 7.95 7.71 4.03
CA LEU A 134 8.14 6.56 3.13
C LEU A 134 8.85 5.40 3.84
N ILE A 135 9.88 5.69 4.63
CA ILE A 135 10.61 4.69 5.42
C ILE A 135 9.70 4.08 6.50
N MET A 136 8.94 4.91 7.23
CA MET A 136 8.01 4.44 8.25
C MET A 136 6.89 3.57 7.65
N ILE A 137 6.38 3.92 6.47
CA ILE A 137 5.38 3.14 5.73
C ILE A 137 5.95 1.77 5.35
N ASP A 138 7.17 1.70 4.81
CA ASP A 138 7.80 0.42 4.48
C ASP A 138 8.00 -0.46 5.73
N LYS A 139 8.53 0.12 6.82
CA LYS A 139 8.68 -0.61 8.10
C LYS A 139 7.35 -1.13 8.62
N ALA A 140 6.31 -0.29 8.61
CA ALA A 140 4.98 -0.68 9.06
C ALA A 140 4.37 -1.78 8.19
N TRP A 141 4.54 -1.69 6.87
CA TRP A 141 4.03 -2.69 5.93
C TRP A 141 4.77 -4.02 6.04
N ARG A 142 6.09 -3.99 6.23
CA ARG A 142 6.90 -5.18 6.52
C ARG A 142 6.49 -5.87 7.82
N ALA A 143 6.13 -5.10 8.85
CA ALA A 143 5.71 -5.61 10.14
C ALA A 143 4.34 -6.32 10.14
N VAL A 144 3.45 -6.02 9.18
CA VAL A 144 2.21 -6.80 9.01
C VAL A 144 2.56 -8.21 8.55
N THR A 145 2.29 -9.21 9.38
CA THR A 145 2.74 -10.58 9.12
C THR A 145 1.90 -11.27 8.03
N PRO A 146 2.49 -12.22 7.28
CA PRO A 146 1.75 -13.09 6.36
C PRO A 146 0.56 -13.79 7.04
N LEU A 147 0.74 -14.26 8.28
CA LEU A 147 -0.30 -14.89 9.08
C LEU A 147 -1.48 -13.95 9.37
N THR A 148 -1.21 -12.68 9.69
CA THR A 148 -2.23 -11.65 9.88
C THR A 148 -3.03 -11.46 8.58
N ILE A 149 -2.36 -11.35 7.45
CA ILE A 149 -3.00 -11.18 6.14
C ILE A 149 -3.88 -12.38 5.83
N HIS A 150 -3.33 -13.59 5.90
CA HIS A 150 -4.06 -14.83 5.67
C HIS A 150 -5.31 -14.95 6.56
N SER A 151 -5.19 -14.63 7.85
CA SER A 151 -6.32 -14.65 8.79
C SER A 151 -7.41 -13.64 8.41
N CYS A 152 -7.04 -12.46 7.92
CA CYS A 152 -7.99 -11.43 7.46
C CYS A 152 -8.73 -11.87 6.19
N PHE A 153 -8.04 -12.52 5.24
CA PHE A 153 -8.67 -13.12 4.06
C PHE A 153 -9.62 -14.25 4.43
N LYS A 154 -9.20 -15.16 5.33
CA LYS A 154 -10.06 -16.23 5.85
C LYS A 154 -11.33 -15.66 6.51
N LYS A 155 -11.18 -14.63 7.34
CA LYS A 155 -12.29 -13.98 8.05
C LYS A 155 -13.28 -13.26 7.13
N SER A 156 -12.81 -12.77 5.98
CA SER A 156 -13.67 -12.17 4.93
C SER A 156 -14.29 -13.20 3.99
N GLY A 157 -14.21 -14.50 4.30
CA GLY A 157 -14.77 -15.58 3.49
C GLY A 157 -13.96 -15.90 2.24
N ARG A 158 -12.72 -15.40 2.13
CA ARG A 158 -11.81 -15.65 1.00
C ARG A 158 -10.83 -16.75 1.37
N THR A 159 -11.29 -18.00 1.26
CA THR A 159 -10.51 -19.20 1.63
C THR A 159 -9.91 -19.94 0.44
N ARG A 160 -10.39 -19.66 -0.78
CA ARG A 160 -9.83 -20.14 -2.05
C ARG A 160 -9.77 -18.98 -3.04
N PHE A 161 -8.61 -18.83 -3.67
CA PHE A 161 -8.37 -17.84 -4.72
C PHE A 161 -8.20 -18.60 -6.02
N ASP A 162 -9.32 -18.94 -6.66
CA ASP A 162 -9.28 -19.55 -7.99
C ASP A 162 -9.01 -18.41 -8.98
N VAL A 163 -7.79 -18.38 -9.52
CA VAL A 163 -7.34 -17.41 -10.53
C VAL A 163 -6.94 -18.16 -11.79
#